data_AF-A0A0F9DSA7-F1
#
_entry.id   AF-A0A0F9DSA7-F1
#
_cell.length_a   1.000
_cell.length_b   1.000
_cell.length_c   1.000
_cell.angle_alpha   90.00
_cell.angle_beta   90.00
_cell.angle_gamma   90.00
#
_symmetry.space_group_name_H-M   'P 1'
#
loop_
_entity.id
_entity.type
_entity.pdbx_description
1 polymer ?
#
loop_
_entity_poly.entity_id
_entity_poly.type
_entity_poly.pdbx_seq_one_letter_code
_entity_poly.pdbx_strand_id
1 'polypeptide(L)'
;MIIAFTLSMPGNNSWDGKWSGADRLHVIVKSFRQIPKPALTPIAPGRYSYDFGDGWRARVVATIVDRSTANKLRRRSVGFSGYDWMVDEIICLGRIRILAEHIVRERVTDLPE
;
A
#
# COMPACT_ATOMS: atom_id res chain seq x y z
N MET A 1 -2.50 3.93 18.31
CA MET A 1 -3.39 3.76 17.15
C MET A 1 -2.91 2.58 16.31
N ILE A 2 -3.81 1.76 15.76
CA ILE A 2 -3.44 0.65 14.87
C ILE A 2 -4.14 0.89 13.54
N ILE A 3 -3.36 0.83 12.45
CA ILE A 3 -3.88 0.97 11.09
C ILE A 3 -3.64 -0.36 10.37
N ALA A 4 -4.70 -0.87 9.76
CA ALA A 4 -4.64 -1.98 8.82
C ALA A 4 -4.67 -1.43 7.39
N PHE A 5 -3.68 -1.82 6.60
CA PHE A 5 -3.56 -1.55 5.18
C PHE A 5 -3.94 -2.81 4.43
N THR A 6 -5.02 -2.75 3.66
CA THR A 6 -5.52 -3.88 2.89
C THR A 6 -5.26 -3.65 1.41
N LEU A 7 -4.56 -4.58 0.77
CA LEU A 7 -4.30 -4.54 -0.66
C LEU A 7 -5.46 -5.17 -1.44
N SER A 8 -5.82 -4.51 -2.53
CA SER A 8 -6.78 -4.98 -3.52
C SER A 8 -6.30 -4.54 -4.90
N MET A 9 -6.62 -5.29 -5.96
CA MET A 9 -6.30 -4.89 -7.33
C MET A 9 -7.59 -4.81 -8.16
N PRO A 10 -8.26 -3.65 -8.17
CA PRO A 10 -9.47 -3.45 -8.95
C PRO A 10 -9.21 -3.36 -10.46
N GLY A 11 -8.02 -2.90 -10.88
CA GLY A 11 -7.61 -2.91 -12.29
C GLY A 11 -6.64 -4.06 -12.49
N ASN A 12 -6.98 -4.95 -13.40
CA ASN A 12 -6.20 -6.13 -13.68
C ASN A 12 -6.28 -6.45 -15.17
N ASN A 13 -5.13 -6.52 -15.82
CA ASN A 13 -5.00 -6.82 -17.24
C ASN A 13 -4.70 -8.31 -17.50
N SER A 14 -4.93 -9.17 -16.51
CA SER A 14 -4.85 -10.62 -16.68
C SER A 14 -5.99 -11.13 -17.55
N TRP A 15 -5.68 -12.10 -18.40
CA TRP A 15 -6.63 -12.74 -19.31
C TRP A 15 -7.78 -13.47 -18.60
N ASP A 16 -7.58 -13.87 -17.34
CA ASP A 16 -8.58 -14.51 -16.47
C ASP A 16 -9.32 -13.50 -15.56
N GLY A 17 -9.00 -12.20 -15.68
CA GLY A 17 -9.56 -11.14 -14.86
C GLY A 17 -9.15 -11.18 -13.38
N LYS A 18 -8.24 -12.09 -12.96
CA LYS A 18 -7.79 -12.22 -11.56
C LYS A 18 -6.29 -12.01 -11.41
N TRP A 19 -5.90 -11.39 -10.31
CA TRP A 19 -4.49 -11.23 -9.97
C TRP A 19 -4.08 -12.38 -9.07
N SER A 20 -2.82 -12.78 -9.16
CA SER A 20 -2.28 -13.86 -8.33
C SER A 20 -2.36 -13.49 -6.85
N GLY A 21 -3.29 -14.11 -6.12
CA GLY A 21 -3.56 -13.81 -4.71
C GLY A 21 -4.90 -13.13 -4.43
N ALA A 22 -5.74 -12.87 -5.44
CA ALA A 22 -7.04 -12.23 -5.27
C ALA A 22 -7.96 -12.88 -4.21
N ASP A 23 -7.90 -14.20 -4.07
CA ASP A 23 -8.72 -14.96 -3.12
C ASP A 23 -8.15 -14.94 -1.68
N ARG A 24 -6.95 -14.36 -1.49
CA ARG A 24 -6.25 -14.32 -0.20
C ARG A 24 -6.31 -12.91 0.38
N LEU A 25 -6.29 -12.85 1.71
CA LEU A 25 -6.27 -11.57 2.41
C LEU A 25 -4.85 -11.04 2.48
N HIS A 26 -4.61 -9.90 1.83
CA HIS A 26 -3.32 -9.22 1.83
C HIS A 26 -3.40 -7.98 2.72
N VAL A 27 -2.93 -8.11 3.96
CA VAL A 27 -3.03 -7.03 4.96
C VAL A 27 -1.72 -6.83 5.72
N ILE A 28 -1.28 -5.57 5.81
CA ILE A 28 -0.23 -5.15 6.74
C ILE A 28 -0.88 -4.36 7.88
N VAL A 29 -0.52 -4.71 9.11
CA VAL A 29 -1.01 -4.01 10.31
C VAL A 29 0.14 -3.32 11.00
N LYS A 30 0.15 -1.98 10.99
CA LYS A 30 1.15 -1.16 11.68
C LYS A 30 0.51 -0.49 12.91
N SER A 31 1.22 -0.55 14.02
CA SER A 31 0.85 0.14 15.26
C SER A 31 1.69 1.38 15.43
N PHE A 32 1.04 2.52 15.64
CA PHE A 32 1.67 3.80 15.86
C PHE A 32 1.36 4.32 17.26
N ARG A 33 2.37 4.81 17.97
CA ARG A 33 2.19 5.48 19.27
C ARG A 33 1.56 6.86 19.10
N GLN A 34 1.90 7.56 18.02
CA GLN A 34 1.36 8.86 17.61
C GLN A 34 1.00 8.80 16.12
N ILE A 35 0.08 9.64 15.63
CA ILE A 35 -0.18 9.75 14.19
C ILE A 35 1.14 10.16 13.53
N PRO A 36 1.74 9.34 12.65
CA PRO A 36 2.89 9.79 11.89
C PRO A 36 2.44 11.02 11.14
N LYS A 37 3.11 12.16 11.34
CA LYS A 37 2.99 13.30 10.45
C LYS A 37 3.87 12.95 9.25
N PRO A 38 3.30 12.59 8.10
CA PRO A 38 4.08 12.42 6.89
C PRO A 38 4.73 13.76 6.55
N ALA A 39 5.78 13.73 5.75
CA ALA A 39 6.49 14.94 5.36
C ALA A 39 5.58 15.99 4.69
N LEU A 40 4.41 15.58 4.17
CA LEU A 40 3.50 16.43 3.39
C LEU A 40 2.04 16.48 3.88
N THR A 41 1.46 15.41 4.46
CA THR A 41 0.01 15.39 4.81
C THR A 41 -0.31 14.30 5.81
N PRO A 42 -1.09 14.50 6.91
CA PRO A 42 -1.41 13.46 7.89
C PRO A 42 -1.93 12.17 7.25
N ILE A 43 -1.52 11.00 7.77
CA ILE A 43 -2.06 9.71 7.33
C ILE A 43 -3.56 9.72 7.63
N ALA A 44 -4.38 9.76 6.58
CA ALA A 44 -5.82 9.68 6.68
C ALA A 44 -6.28 8.24 6.41
N PRO A 45 -7.21 7.69 7.20
CA PRO A 45 -7.93 6.50 6.78
C PRO A 45 -8.62 6.79 5.45
N GLY A 46 -8.46 5.90 4.47
CA GLY A 46 -8.85 6.21 3.10
C GLY A 46 -8.44 5.15 2.09
N ARG A 47 -8.66 5.47 0.82
CA ARG A 47 -8.32 4.61 -0.31
C ARG A 47 -7.20 5.26 -1.12
N TYR A 48 -6.09 4.55 -1.21
CA TYR A 48 -4.93 4.94 -2.00
C TYR A 48 -4.89 4.04 -3.22
N SER A 49 -4.82 4.60 -4.42
CA SER A 49 -4.74 3.81 -5.66
C SER A 49 -3.46 4.16 -6.39
N TYR A 50 -2.84 3.17 -7.01
CA TYR A 50 -1.66 3.30 -7.84
C TYR A 50 -1.93 2.65 -9.18
N ASP A 51 -1.72 3.40 -10.24
CA ASP A 51 -1.85 2.94 -11.62
C ASP A 51 -0.46 2.65 -12.17
N PHE A 52 -0.25 1.41 -12.63
CA PHE A 52 1.02 0.98 -13.20
C PHE A 52 1.17 1.41 -14.68
N GLY A 53 0.10 1.92 -15.31
CA GLY A 53 0.12 2.42 -16.69
C GLY A 53 0.05 1.32 -17.76
N ASP A 54 0.06 0.05 -17.37
CA ASP A 54 0.03 -1.15 -18.22
C ASP A 54 -1.33 -1.90 -18.12
N GLY A 55 -2.33 -1.23 -17.53
CA GLY A 55 -3.66 -1.79 -17.25
C GLY A 55 -3.79 -2.40 -15.85
N TRP A 56 -2.70 -2.53 -15.09
CA TRP A 56 -2.74 -2.92 -13.69
C TRP A 56 -3.00 -1.70 -12.79
N ARG A 57 -3.87 -1.88 -11.79
CA ARG A 57 -4.15 -0.87 -10.77
C ARG A 57 -4.26 -1.50 -9.39
N ALA A 58 -3.31 -1.18 -8.53
CA ALA A 58 -3.36 -1.53 -7.12
C ALA A 58 -4.15 -0.49 -6.32
N ARG A 59 -4.77 -0.95 -5.24
CA ARG A 59 -5.47 -0.12 -4.28
C ARG A 59 -5.18 -0.61 -2.87
N VAL A 60 -4.67 0.29 -2.05
CA VAL A 60 -4.45 0.08 -0.62
C VAL A 60 -5.51 0.85 0.16
N VAL A 61 -6.26 0.15 1.00
CA VAL A 61 -7.25 0.76 1.89
C VAL A 61 -6.69 0.80 3.30
N ALA A 62 -6.56 2.01 3.86
CA ALA A 62 -6.09 2.23 5.22
C ALA A 62 -7.30 2.41 6.16
N THR A 63 -7.42 1.54 7.16
CA THR A 63 -8.50 1.59 8.16
C THR A 63 -7.93 1.55 9.56
N ILE A 64 -8.45 2.40 10.45
CA ILE A 64 -8.13 2.35 11.88
C ILE A 64 -8.87 1.17 12.48
N VAL A 65 -8.14 0.30 13.19
CA VAL A 65 -8.67 -0.91 13.80
C VAL A 65 -8.28 -0.98 15.27
N ASP A 66 -9.05 -1.74 16.05
CA ASP A 66 -8.72 -2.08 17.42
C ASP A 66 -7.72 -3.26 17.47
N ARG A 67 -7.21 -3.56 18.67
CA ARG A 67 -6.20 -4.62 18.87
C ARG A 67 -6.75 -6.02 18.56
N SER A 68 -8.02 -6.30 18.82
CA SER A 68 -8.63 -7.61 18.54
C SER A 68 -8.74 -7.84 17.03
N THR A 69 -9.29 -6.86 16.29
CA THR A 69 -9.38 -6.91 14.83
C THR A 69 -8.00 -6.98 14.18
N ALA A 70 -7.04 -6.18 14.66
CA ALA A 70 -5.65 -6.22 14.22
C ALA A 70 -5.04 -7.63 14.32
N ASN A 71 -5.25 -8.33 15.43
CA ASN A 71 -4.74 -9.68 15.63
C ASN A 71 -5.42 -10.70 14.72
N LYS A 72 -6.73 -10.58 14.50
CA LYS A 72 -7.47 -11.42 13.54
C LYS A 72 -6.94 -11.23 12.11
N LEU A 73 -6.71 -9.98 11.71
CA LEU A 73 -6.18 -9.65 10.38
C LEU A 73 -4.76 -10.19 10.19
N ARG A 74 -3.87 -10.03 11.18
CA ARG A 74 -2.50 -10.59 11.13
C ARG A 74 -2.48 -12.11 10.94
N ARG A 75 -3.39 -12.84 11.59
CA ARG A 75 -3.48 -14.30 11.48
C ARG A 75 -4.01 -14.76 10.12
N ARG A 76 -4.89 -13.99 9.49
CA ARG A 76 -5.48 -14.31 8.18
C ARG A 76 -4.65 -13.80 7.01
N SER A 77 -3.78 -12.82 7.26
CA SER A 77 -2.95 -12.22 6.22
C SER A 77 -1.92 -13.21 5.71
N VAL A 78 -1.76 -13.28 4.39
CA VAL A 78 -0.70 -14.07 3.73
C VAL A 78 0.51 -13.22 3.34
N GLY A 79 0.62 -12.02 3.91
CA GLY A 79 1.61 -11.01 3.51
C GLY A 79 1.05 -10.02 2.48
N PHE A 80 1.92 -9.20 1.90
CA PHE A 80 1.51 -8.08 1.03
C PHE A 80 2.07 -8.16 -0.39
N SER A 81 2.47 -9.37 -0.81
CA SER A 81 2.87 -9.70 -2.19
C SER A 81 3.94 -8.79 -2.80
N GLY A 82 4.84 -8.22 -1.99
CA GLY A 82 5.91 -7.34 -2.45
C GLY A 82 5.49 -5.88 -2.66
N TYR A 83 4.25 -5.50 -2.33
CA TYR A 83 3.75 -4.13 -2.39
C TYR A 83 3.96 -3.36 -1.07
N ASP A 84 4.82 -3.87 -0.19
CA ASP A 84 5.12 -3.28 1.12
C ASP A 84 5.57 -1.82 0.99
N TRP A 85 6.28 -1.49 -0.10
CA TRP A 85 6.72 -0.14 -0.43
C TRP A 85 5.56 0.87 -0.53
N MET A 86 4.36 0.44 -0.96
CA MET A 86 3.19 1.33 -1.01
C MET A 86 2.76 1.75 0.39
N VAL A 87 2.85 0.84 1.36
CA VAL A 87 2.52 1.14 2.77
C VAL A 87 3.54 2.10 3.35
N ASP A 88 4.82 1.92 3.03
CA ASP A 88 5.88 2.82 3.48
C ASP A 88 5.69 4.24 2.89
N GLU A 89 5.33 4.35 1.60
CA GLU A 89 5.02 5.64 0.98
C GLU A 89 3.80 6.31 1.62
N ILE A 90 2.72 5.57 1.87
CA ILE A 90 1.54 6.11 2.58
C ILE A 90 1.94 6.60 3.98
N ILE A 91 2.83 5.88 4.68
CA ILE A 91 3.28 6.27 6.01
C ILE A 91 4.16 7.53 5.99
N CYS A 92 5.12 7.59 5.06
CA CYS A 92 6.12 8.64 4.99
C CYS A 92 5.63 9.91 4.27
N LEU A 93 4.80 9.75 3.24
CA LEU A 93 4.36 10.84 2.36
C LEU A 93 2.87 11.17 2.50
N GLY A 94 2.07 10.26 3.05
CA GLY A 94 0.61 10.41 3.11
C GLY A 94 -0.08 10.11 1.78
N ARG A 95 0.66 9.68 0.76
CA ARG A 95 0.20 9.31 -0.58
C ARG A 95 1.15 8.28 -1.18
N ILE A 96 0.66 7.51 -2.15
CA ILE A 96 1.53 6.72 -3.03
C ILE A 96 2.03 7.67 -4.12
N ARG A 97 3.32 7.62 -4.45
CA ARG A 97 3.86 8.37 -5.58
C ARG A 97 3.22 7.89 -6.87
N ILE A 98 3.27 8.69 -7.93
CA ILE A 98 2.82 8.24 -9.26
C ILE A 98 3.98 7.57 -10.02
N LEU A 99 3.66 6.80 -11.06
CA LEU A 99 4.64 6.11 -11.90
C LEU A 99 5.76 7.04 -12.38
N ALA A 100 5.42 8.26 -12.82
CA ALA A 100 6.40 9.25 -13.26
C ALA A 100 7.41 9.63 -12.16
N GLU A 101 6.98 9.72 -10.90
CA GLU A 101 7.86 10.03 -9.77
C GLU A 101 8.78 8.86 -9.39
N HIS A 102 8.35 7.62 -9.66
CA HIS A 102 9.17 6.42 -9.47
C HIS A 102 10.27 6.34 -10.53
N ILE A 103 9.92 6.55 -11.81
CA ILE A 103 10.88 6.56 -12.92
C ILE A 103 11.95 7.64 -12.72
N VAL A 104 11.57 8.83 -12.26
CA VAL A 104 12.53 9.92 -11.99
C VAL A 104 13.47 9.55 -10.85
N ARG A 105 12.97 8.90 -9.79
CA ARG A 105 13.80 8.49 -8.65
C ARG A 105 14.87 7.48 -9.06
N GLU A 106 14.51 6.47 -9.86
CA GLU A 106 15.46 5.47 -10.35
C GLU A 106 16.59 6.12 -11.17
N ARG A 107 16.24 7.07 -12.04
CA ARG A 107 17.22 7.80 -12.84
C ARG A 107 18.16 8.69 -12.03
N VAL A 108 17.72 9.20 -10.87
CA VAL A 108 18.58 10.01 -9.98
C VAL A 108 19.54 9.12 -9.19
N THR A 109 19.14 7.88 -8.87
CA THR A 109 20.03 6.91 -8.20
C THR A 109 21.07 6.27 -9.11
N ASP A 110 20.90 6.36 -10.43
CA ASP A 110 21.83 5.82 -11.45
C ASP A 110 22.87 6.83 -11.96
N LEU A 111 22.95 8.03 -11.37
CA LEU A 111 24.03 8.98 -11.69
C LEU A 111 25.28 8.61 -10.88
N PRO A 112 26.42 8.30 -11.52
CA PRO A 112 27.68 8.16 -10.79
C PRO A 112 28.07 9.49 -10.14
N GLU A 113 28.61 9.41 -8.91
CA GLU A 113 29.15 10.54 -8.14
C GLU A 113 30.24 11.32 -8.87
#